data_AF-A0A7G2F489-F1
#
_entry.id   AF-A0A7G2F489-F1
#
_cell.length_a   1.000
_cell.length_b   1.000
_cell.length_c   1.000
_cell.angle_alpha   90.00
_cell.angle_beta   90.00
_cell.angle_gamma   90.00
#
_symmetry.space_group_name_H-M   'P 1'
#
loop_
_entity.id
_entity.type
_entity.pdbx_description
1 polymer ?
#
loop_
_entity_poly.entity_id
_entity_poly.type
_entity_poly.pdbx_seq_one_letter_code
_entity_poly.pdbx_strand_id
1 'polypeptide(L)'
;MSGDNGGGERRKGSVKWFDTQKGFGFITPDDGGDDLFVHQSSIRSEGFRSLAAEEAVEFEVEIDNNNRPKAIDVSGPDGAPVQGNSGGGSSGGRGGFGGGRGGGRGSGGGYGGGGGGYGGRGGGGRGGSDCYKCAVASRDISPGIAPAVDVKTNAGYAVEKSELVISQVIVKLLALLVQAFNFRIRSNPPVTAMMNRILLFMILAFVSSLSEVEPISFKITNRCRNTIWPGLLSGANSAPLPTTGFRLSRGKSKTVAIPESWSGRLWARTLCSQDRSSGSFVCLTGDCGSGKVECSGSGAKPPATLAEFTLNGTGGLDFYDVSLVDGYNLPMLILPKKIVIGGCGATGCLVDLNGACPRDLKLVTRGNGNGVACRSACEAFGDPRYCCSDAYATPDTCQPSVYSLFFKHACPRAYSYAYDDKTSTYTCATGADYFIIFCPPPYTSEKLLGSRKDGATLPLVNKSMIHLPHPHSS
;
A
#
# COMPACT_ATOMS: atom_id res chain seq x y z
N MET A 1 -32.14 -36.05 -24.63
CA MET A 1 -30.99 -36.45 -23.81
C MET A 1 -30.14 -35.21 -23.62
N SER A 2 -30.39 -34.48 -22.54
CA SER A 2 -29.65 -33.28 -22.19
C SER A 2 -28.36 -33.72 -21.49
N GLY A 3 -27.22 -33.29 -22.04
CA GLY A 3 -25.91 -33.58 -21.47
C GLY A 3 -25.74 -32.84 -20.15
N ASP A 4 -25.54 -33.62 -19.09
CA ASP A 4 -25.13 -33.19 -17.77
C ASP A 4 -23.68 -32.66 -17.86
N ASN A 5 -23.51 -31.35 -17.74
CA ASN A 5 -22.20 -30.71 -17.63
C ASN A 5 -21.83 -30.68 -16.16
N GLY A 6 -20.81 -31.46 -15.77
CA GLY A 6 -20.37 -31.66 -14.40
C GLY A 6 -20.10 -30.35 -13.66
N GLY A 7 -21.05 -29.96 -12.80
CA GLY A 7 -20.83 -29.00 -11.73
C GLY A 7 -20.14 -29.69 -10.56
N GLY A 8 -19.13 -29.04 -9.98
CA GLY A 8 -18.48 -29.55 -8.77
C GLY A 8 -19.49 -29.67 -7.62
N GLU A 9 -19.25 -30.59 -6.70
CA GLU A 9 -20.09 -30.75 -5.51
C GLU A 9 -20.02 -29.47 -4.66
N ARG A 10 -21.16 -28.78 -4.54
CA ARG A 10 -21.28 -27.57 -3.72
C ARG A 10 -21.27 -27.94 -2.25
N ARG A 11 -20.43 -27.25 -1.48
CA ARG A 11 -20.26 -27.41 -0.03
C ARG A 11 -20.76 -26.19 0.72
N LYS A 12 -21.13 -26.39 1.99
CA LYS A 12 -21.62 -25.35 2.91
C LYS A 12 -20.53 -24.95 3.89
N GLY A 13 -20.56 -23.70 4.33
CA GLY A 13 -19.65 -23.18 5.32
C GLY A 13 -20.04 -21.78 5.81
N SER A 14 -19.22 -21.25 6.69
CA SER A 14 -19.36 -19.91 7.28
C SER A 14 -18.14 -19.05 6.99
N VAL A 15 -18.35 -17.78 6.67
CA VAL A 15 -17.28 -16.85 6.36
C VAL A 15 -16.55 -16.48 7.64
N LYS A 16 -15.29 -16.89 7.78
CA LYS A 16 -14.48 -16.60 8.96
C LYS A 16 -14.13 -15.12 9.05
N TRP A 17 -13.73 -14.54 7.91
CA TRP A 17 -13.52 -13.11 7.74
C TRP A 17 -13.36 -12.79 6.26
N PHE A 18 -13.62 -11.54 5.89
CA PHE A 18 -13.39 -11.03 4.55
C PHE A 18 -12.96 -9.56 4.61
N ASP A 19 -11.82 -9.25 3.99
CA ASP A 19 -11.30 -7.88 3.88
C ASP A 19 -11.83 -7.27 2.59
N THR A 20 -12.77 -6.35 2.71
CA THR A 20 -13.42 -5.69 1.58
C THR A 20 -12.51 -4.73 0.81
N GLN A 21 -11.41 -4.27 1.42
CA GLN A 21 -10.43 -3.40 0.76
C GLN A 21 -9.43 -4.22 -0.05
N LYS A 22 -9.05 -5.40 0.47
CA LYS A 22 -8.12 -6.32 -0.20
C LYS A 22 -8.82 -7.30 -1.13
N GLY A 23 -10.13 -7.48 -1.02
CA GLY A 23 -10.94 -8.31 -1.90
C GLY A 23 -10.78 -9.82 -1.68
N PHE A 24 -10.43 -10.25 -0.46
CA PHE A 24 -10.31 -11.68 -0.15
C PHE A 24 -10.62 -11.98 1.31
N GLY A 25 -10.86 -13.26 1.60
CA GLY A 25 -11.16 -13.76 2.92
C GLY A 25 -10.99 -15.27 3.03
N PHE A 26 -11.57 -15.84 4.09
CA PHE A 26 -11.57 -17.27 4.34
C PHE A 26 -12.96 -17.75 4.74
N ILE A 27 -13.31 -18.96 4.29
CA ILE A 27 -14.54 -19.67 4.63
C ILE A 27 -14.16 -20.93 5.41
N THR A 28 -14.80 -21.13 6.56
CA THR A 28 -14.72 -22.34 7.37
C THR A 28 -15.78 -23.33 6.85
N PRO A 29 -15.40 -24.49 6.29
CA PRO A 29 -16.36 -25.51 5.85
C PRO A 29 -17.13 -26.12 7.02
N ASP A 30 -18.42 -26.40 6.84
CA ASP A 30 -19.25 -27.06 7.87
C ASP A 30 -18.90 -28.54 8.07
N ASP A 31 -18.25 -29.16 7.07
CA ASP A 31 -17.81 -30.56 7.07
C ASP A 31 -16.53 -30.81 7.92
N GLY A 32 -15.96 -29.76 8.52
CA GLY A 32 -14.84 -29.87 9.47
C GLY A 32 -13.45 -29.89 8.82
N GLY A 33 -13.29 -29.34 7.61
CA GLY A 33 -12.00 -29.18 6.92
C GLY A 33 -11.24 -27.89 7.25
N ASP A 34 -10.06 -27.72 6.62
CA ASP A 34 -9.26 -26.49 6.72
C ASP A 34 -9.99 -25.28 6.12
N ASP A 35 -9.69 -24.09 6.65
CA ASP A 35 -10.22 -22.83 6.11
C ASP A 35 -9.85 -22.67 4.62
N LEU A 36 -10.85 -22.38 3.81
CA LEU A 36 -10.69 -22.23 2.38
C LEU A 36 -10.52 -20.76 2.01
N PHE A 37 -9.49 -20.48 1.22
CA PHE A 37 -9.28 -19.15 0.68
C PHE A 37 -10.42 -18.79 -0.29
N VAL A 38 -11.00 -17.59 -0.15
CA VAL A 38 -11.97 -17.03 -1.09
C VAL A 38 -11.49 -15.68 -1.60
N HIS A 39 -11.50 -15.50 -2.91
CA HIS A 39 -11.25 -14.22 -3.56
C HIS A 39 -12.57 -13.58 -3.99
N GLN A 40 -12.63 -12.24 -4.05
CA GLN A 40 -13.85 -11.52 -4.43
C GLN A 40 -14.40 -11.92 -5.80
N SER A 41 -13.52 -12.31 -6.74
CA SER A 41 -13.93 -12.77 -8.08
C SER A 41 -14.66 -14.12 -8.04
N SER A 42 -14.48 -14.89 -6.97
CA SER A 42 -15.15 -16.17 -6.76
C SER A 42 -16.58 -16.01 -6.21
N ILE A 43 -16.98 -14.81 -5.77
CA ILE A 43 -18.29 -14.57 -5.15
C ILE A 43 -19.32 -14.25 -6.22
N ARG A 44 -20.44 -14.97 -6.26
CA ARG A 44 -21.63 -14.66 -7.07
C ARG A 44 -22.41 -13.49 -6.46
N SER A 45 -22.23 -12.30 -7.02
CA SER A 45 -23.04 -11.12 -6.73
C SER A 45 -23.14 -10.22 -7.97
N GLU A 46 -24.25 -9.49 -8.10
CA GLU A 46 -24.46 -8.49 -9.16
C GLU A 46 -23.90 -7.10 -8.78
N GLY A 47 -23.39 -6.94 -7.54
CA GLY A 47 -22.87 -5.68 -6.99
C GLY A 47 -21.52 -5.83 -6.28
N PHE A 48 -21.29 -5.06 -5.21
CA PHE A 48 -20.03 -5.10 -4.44
C PHE A 48 -19.81 -6.50 -3.84
N ARG A 49 -18.79 -7.22 -4.34
CA ARG A 49 -18.48 -8.60 -3.98
C ARG A 49 -17.77 -8.63 -2.64
N SER A 50 -18.55 -8.75 -1.58
CA SER A 50 -18.07 -8.88 -0.20
C SER A 50 -18.81 -9.98 0.52
N LEU A 51 -18.20 -10.46 1.60
CA LEU A 51 -18.80 -11.41 2.51
C LEU A 51 -18.82 -10.79 3.91
N ALA A 52 -19.90 -10.99 4.65
CA ALA A 52 -19.94 -10.63 6.06
C ALA A 52 -19.26 -11.71 6.91
N ALA A 53 -18.64 -11.31 8.02
CA ALA A 53 -18.14 -12.28 8.99
C ALA A 53 -19.32 -13.10 9.56
N GLU A 54 -19.12 -14.40 9.73
CA GLU A 54 -20.11 -15.40 10.13
C GLU A 54 -21.25 -15.62 9.12
N GLU A 55 -21.14 -15.08 7.90
CA GLU A 55 -22.15 -15.30 6.86
C GLU A 55 -22.15 -16.76 6.37
N ALA A 56 -23.33 -17.38 6.31
CA ALA A 56 -23.49 -18.72 5.75
C ALA A 56 -23.41 -18.68 4.22
N VAL A 57 -22.60 -19.56 3.62
CA VAL A 57 -22.31 -19.58 2.19
C VAL A 57 -22.28 -20.99 1.62
N GLU A 58 -22.56 -21.09 0.32
CA GLU A 58 -22.39 -22.29 -0.50
C GLU A 58 -21.32 -22.04 -1.56
N PHE A 59 -20.43 -23.01 -1.78
CA PHE A 59 -19.28 -22.84 -2.68
C PHE A 59 -18.80 -24.16 -3.25
N GLU A 60 -18.10 -24.11 -4.37
CA GLU A 60 -17.34 -25.25 -4.90
C GLU A 60 -15.87 -25.11 -4.49
N VAL A 61 -15.15 -26.22 -4.46
CA VAL A 61 -13.73 -26.19 -4.11
C VAL A 61 -12.87 -26.63 -5.28
N GLU A 62 -11.98 -25.73 -5.64
CA GLU A 62 -11.00 -25.94 -6.69
C GLU A 62 -9.60 -25.96 -6.06
N ILE A 63 -8.75 -26.84 -6.55
CA ILE A 63 -7.34 -26.85 -6.19
C ILE A 63 -6.61 -25.94 -7.17
N ASP A 64 -5.91 -24.92 -6.66
CA ASP A 64 -5.13 -24.02 -7.50
C ASP A 64 -3.85 -24.67 -8.07
N ASN A 65 -3.13 -23.93 -8.94
CA ASN A 65 -1.89 -24.41 -9.56
C ASN A 65 -0.77 -24.73 -8.55
N ASN A 66 -0.91 -24.31 -7.29
CA ASN A 66 0.03 -24.55 -6.20
C ASN A 66 -0.47 -25.66 -5.26
N ASN A 67 -1.47 -26.42 -5.68
CA ASN A 67 -2.08 -27.50 -4.94
C ASN A 67 -2.77 -27.06 -3.63
N ARG A 68 -3.28 -25.81 -3.57
CA ARG A 68 -4.03 -25.28 -2.43
C ARG A 68 -5.53 -25.24 -2.72
N PRO A 69 -6.39 -25.69 -1.79
CA PRO A 69 -7.83 -25.65 -1.97
C PRO A 69 -8.36 -24.22 -1.76
N LYS A 70 -9.17 -23.73 -2.69
CA LYS A 70 -9.86 -22.43 -2.63
C LYS A 70 -11.34 -22.60 -2.87
N ALA A 71 -12.14 -21.72 -2.28
CA ALA A 71 -13.56 -21.62 -2.57
C ALA A 71 -13.78 -20.81 -3.86
N ILE A 72 -14.54 -21.40 -4.77
CA ILE A 72 -14.98 -20.82 -6.04
C ILE A 72 -16.51 -20.88 -6.12
N ASP A 73 -17.10 -20.06 -6.99
CA ASP A 73 -18.56 -19.98 -7.18
C ASP A 73 -19.37 -19.81 -5.87
N VAL A 74 -18.89 -18.92 -5.00
CA VAL A 74 -19.40 -18.67 -3.66
C VAL A 74 -20.72 -17.89 -3.72
N SER A 75 -21.80 -18.44 -3.19
CA SER A 75 -23.11 -17.80 -3.06
C SER A 75 -23.59 -17.84 -1.61
N GLY A 76 -24.70 -17.16 -1.31
CA GLY A 76 -25.48 -17.44 -0.10
C GLY A 76 -26.15 -18.83 -0.17
N PRO A 77 -26.84 -19.25 0.91
CA PRO A 77 -27.51 -20.54 0.99
C PRO A 77 -28.58 -20.68 -0.10
N ASP A 78 -28.75 -21.90 -0.64
CA ASP A 78 -29.68 -22.22 -1.72
C ASP A 78 -29.48 -21.36 -2.99
N GLY A 79 -28.25 -20.89 -3.23
CA GLY A 79 -27.90 -20.03 -4.37
C GLY A 79 -28.34 -18.57 -4.23
N ALA A 80 -28.77 -18.14 -3.04
CA ALA A 80 -29.13 -16.75 -2.78
C ALA A 80 -27.94 -15.79 -2.95
N PRO A 81 -28.18 -14.48 -3.21
CA PRO A 81 -27.13 -13.48 -3.17
C PRO A 81 -26.46 -13.42 -1.78
N VAL A 82 -25.15 -13.19 -1.75
CA VAL A 82 -24.41 -12.97 -0.50
C VAL A 82 -24.85 -11.67 0.18
N GLN A 83 -24.88 -11.65 1.51
CA GLN A 83 -25.21 -10.50 2.34
C GLN A 83 -24.13 -9.43 2.23
N GLY A 84 -22.86 -9.83 2.36
CA GLY A 84 -21.72 -8.94 2.30
C GLY A 84 -21.63 -7.95 3.47
N ASN A 85 -20.47 -7.28 3.58
CA ASN A 85 -20.26 -6.25 4.60
C ASN A 85 -20.97 -4.96 4.17
N SER A 86 -22.27 -4.86 4.44
CA SER A 86 -23.04 -3.65 4.21
C SER A 86 -22.70 -2.58 5.25
N GLY A 87 -21.93 -1.57 4.84
CA GLY A 87 -22.02 -0.25 5.45
C GLY A 87 -23.39 0.35 5.14
N GLY A 88 -24.36 0.11 6.01
CA GLY A 88 -25.63 0.86 6.16
C GLY A 88 -26.33 1.29 4.88
N GLY A 89 -27.05 0.37 4.23
CA GLY A 89 -27.94 0.67 3.12
C GLY A 89 -29.16 -0.23 3.14
N SER A 90 -29.92 -0.21 4.24
CA SER A 90 -31.22 -0.87 4.31
C SER A 90 -32.11 -0.39 3.18
N SER A 91 -32.54 -1.34 2.36
CA SER A 91 -33.82 -1.36 1.69
C SER A 91 -34.94 -0.99 2.68
N GLY A 92 -35.27 0.29 2.75
CA GLY A 92 -36.41 0.82 3.48
C GLY A 92 -37.63 0.91 2.57
N GLY A 93 -38.32 -0.20 2.36
CA GLY A 93 -39.69 -0.15 1.84
C GLY A 93 -40.63 0.43 2.88
N ARG A 94 -41.25 1.57 2.58
CA ARG A 94 -42.54 2.01 3.16
C ARG A 94 -43.34 2.78 2.09
N GLY A 95 -44.50 2.25 1.75
CA GLY A 95 -45.47 2.88 0.86
C GLY A 95 -46.36 3.93 1.54
N GLY A 96 -47.19 4.58 0.71
CA GLY A 96 -48.33 5.46 1.05
C GLY A 96 -47.90 6.84 1.59
N PHE A 97 -48.37 8.00 1.12
CA PHE A 97 -49.72 8.38 0.71
C PHE A 97 -49.67 9.49 -0.36
N GLY A 98 -50.73 9.53 -1.19
CA GLY A 98 -50.94 10.55 -2.20
C GLY A 98 -51.24 11.94 -1.65
N GLY A 99 -51.03 12.93 -2.50
CA GLY A 99 -51.34 14.33 -2.25
C GLY A 99 -51.03 15.16 -3.49
N GLY A 100 -51.92 15.15 -4.47
CA GLY A 100 -51.82 16.01 -5.63
C GLY A 100 -51.96 17.48 -5.27
N ARG A 101 -51.24 18.35 -5.98
CA ARG A 101 -51.64 19.73 -6.30
C ARG A 101 -50.80 20.23 -7.46
N GLY A 102 -51.36 20.08 -8.66
CA GLY A 102 -50.97 20.91 -9.79
C GLY A 102 -51.65 22.27 -9.73
N GLY A 103 -51.01 23.27 -10.33
CA GLY A 103 -51.69 24.49 -10.80
C GLY A 103 -50.94 25.80 -10.55
N GLY A 104 -50.63 26.51 -11.66
CA GLY A 104 -50.25 27.94 -11.70
C GLY A 104 -48.90 28.18 -12.38
N ARG A 105 -48.76 28.24 -13.71
CA ARG A 105 -49.07 29.33 -14.68
C ARG A 105 -48.41 30.69 -14.40
N GLY A 106 -47.61 31.13 -15.39
CA GLY A 106 -47.32 32.52 -15.77
C GLY A 106 -45.93 33.00 -15.34
N SER A 107 -45.16 33.80 -16.08
CA SER A 107 -45.22 34.35 -17.44
C SER A 107 -44.01 35.30 -17.59
N GLY A 108 -43.45 35.44 -18.80
CA GLY A 108 -42.55 36.54 -19.24
C GLY A 108 -41.09 36.38 -18.82
N GLY A 109 -40.07 36.52 -19.68
CA GLY A 109 -39.96 37.36 -20.88
C GLY A 109 -38.92 38.44 -20.60
N GLY A 110 -37.80 38.48 -21.35
CA GLY A 110 -36.82 39.56 -21.23
C GLY A 110 -35.47 39.27 -21.90
N TYR A 111 -35.22 39.92 -23.02
CA TYR A 111 -34.02 39.91 -23.86
C TYR A 111 -33.14 41.14 -23.57
N GLY A 112 -31.85 41.05 -23.94
CA GLY A 112 -30.90 42.17 -24.07
C GLY A 112 -30.01 42.35 -22.83
N GLY A 113 -28.69 42.56 -22.91
CA GLY A 113 -27.84 42.89 -24.04
C GLY A 113 -26.93 44.08 -23.66
N GLY A 114 -25.63 43.82 -23.47
CA GLY A 114 -24.53 44.78 -23.70
C GLY A 114 -24.12 45.73 -22.56
N GLY A 115 -22.79 45.93 -22.46
CA GLY A 115 -22.19 47.16 -21.94
C GLY A 115 -21.20 47.00 -20.78
N GLY A 116 -19.91 47.13 -21.08
CA GLY A 116 -18.81 47.09 -20.10
C GLY A 116 -18.67 48.35 -19.24
N GLY A 117 -17.78 48.26 -18.24
CA GLY A 117 -17.39 49.39 -17.38
C GLY A 117 -16.45 48.97 -16.27
N TYR A 118 -15.22 49.46 -16.36
CA TYR A 118 -14.09 49.38 -15.43
C TYR A 118 -14.38 50.00 -14.05
N GLY A 119 -13.76 49.46 -13.00
CA GLY A 119 -13.73 50.08 -11.68
C GLY A 119 -13.35 49.10 -10.58
N GLY A 120 -12.06 49.06 -10.21
CA GLY A 120 -11.57 48.20 -9.14
C GLY A 120 -11.81 48.77 -7.74
N ARG A 121 -11.91 47.87 -6.75
CA ARG A 121 -11.18 47.92 -5.46
C ARG A 121 -11.51 46.69 -4.60
N GLY A 122 -10.45 46.05 -4.11
CA GLY A 122 -10.32 45.53 -2.74
C GLY A 122 -11.27 44.43 -2.26
N GLY A 123 -10.69 43.25 -1.98
CA GLY A 123 -11.33 42.24 -1.13
C GLY A 123 -10.61 40.90 -1.21
N GLY A 124 -9.98 40.48 -0.12
CA GLY A 124 -9.28 39.20 -0.02
C GLY A 124 -10.20 38.00 -0.23
N GLY A 125 -9.66 36.96 -0.86
CA GLY A 125 -10.32 35.68 -1.06
C GLY A 125 -9.34 34.55 -0.82
N ARG A 126 -9.50 33.86 0.32
CA ARG A 126 -8.97 32.52 0.55
C ARG A 126 -9.68 31.58 -0.44
N GLY A 127 -8.91 30.79 -1.19
CA GLY A 127 -9.42 29.71 -2.03
C GLY A 127 -8.61 28.45 -1.75
N GLY A 128 -9.07 27.68 -0.76
CA GLY A 128 -8.71 26.28 -0.60
C GLY A 128 -9.84 25.42 -1.14
N SER A 129 -9.48 24.33 -1.82
CA SER A 129 -10.26 23.10 -1.89
C SER A 129 -9.39 21.99 -2.51
N ASP A 130 -9.44 20.73 -2.09
CA ASP A 130 -9.72 20.15 -0.79
C ASP A 130 -8.99 18.80 -0.79
N CYS A 131 -8.12 18.61 0.20
CA CYS A 131 -7.51 17.33 0.50
C CYS A 131 -8.55 16.46 1.19
N TYR A 132 -8.86 15.29 0.64
CA TYR A 132 -9.71 14.31 1.32
C TYR A 132 -9.00 13.78 2.58
N LYS A 133 -9.43 14.27 3.75
CA LYS A 133 -9.39 13.55 5.02
C LYS A 133 -10.77 13.62 5.67
N CYS A 134 -11.31 12.43 5.94
CA CYS A 134 -12.54 12.22 6.67
C CYS A 134 -12.36 12.59 8.16
N ALA A 135 -13.28 13.37 8.72
CA ALA A 135 -13.51 13.42 10.16
C ALA A 135 -14.99 13.74 10.47
N VAL A 136 -15.44 13.11 11.55
CA VAL A 136 -16.82 12.91 12.02
C VAL A 136 -17.42 14.20 12.60
N ALA A 137 -18.72 14.40 12.41
CA ALA A 137 -19.47 15.55 12.89
C ALA A 137 -19.73 15.52 14.41
N SER A 138 -19.68 16.68 15.05
CA SER A 138 -20.24 16.95 16.39
C SER A 138 -20.99 18.29 16.33
N ARG A 139 -22.21 18.36 16.87
CA ARG A 139 -23.05 19.56 16.92
C ARG A 139 -23.03 20.18 18.34
N ASP A 140 -22.97 21.50 18.37
CA ASP A 140 -23.02 22.38 19.56
C ASP A 140 -24.43 22.64 20.09
N ILE A 141 -24.60 22.69 21.41
CA ILE A 141 -25.55 23.53 22.17
C ILE A 141 -24.84 24.00 23.46
N SER A 142 -24.92 25.30 23.79
CA SER A 142 -24.41 25.97 25.02
C SER A 142 -25.58 26.60 25.82
N PRO A 143 -25.38 27.20 27.03
CA PRO A 143 -24.71 26.72 28.25
C PRO A 143 -25.56 26.95 29.55
N GLY A 144 -25.18 26.33 30.67
CA GLY A 144 -25.79 26.59 31.99
C GLY A 144 -25.01 26.01 33.19
N ILE A 145 -24.18 26.85 33.80
CA ILE A 145 -23.76 27.00 35.22
C ILE A 145 -23.72 25.75 36.16
N ALA A 146 -22.49 25.29 36.47
CA ALA A 146 -21.82 24.80 37.72
C ALA A 146 -22.55 23.89 38.77
N PRO A 147 -21.84 23.10 39.64
CA PRO A 147 -20.39 23.06 39.91
C PRO A 147 -19.70 21.67 39.90
N ALA A 148 -18.38 21.75 40.03
CA ALA A 148 -17.33 20.74 40.09
C ALA A 148 -17.64 19.40 40.78
N VAL A 149 -17.29 18.31 40.07
CA VAL A 149 -16.89 17.02 40.67
C VAL A 149 -15.64 16.55 39.92
N ASP A 150 -14.57 16.37 40.68
CA ASP A 150 -13.23 16.00 40.24
C ASP A 150 -13.21 14.49 39.91
N VAL A 151 -13.07 14.14 38.62
CA VAL A 151 -12.80 12.77 38.17
C VAL A 151 -11.72 12.80 37.10
N LYS A 152 -10.47 12.60 37.54
CA LYS A 152 -9.36 12.23 36.65
C LYS A 152 -9.63 10.88 36.02
N THR A 153 -9.89 10.85 34.71
CA THR A 153 -9.81 9.61 33.90
C THR A 153 -8.67 9.72 32.89
N ASN A 154 -7.59 9.00 33.21
CA ASN A 154 -6.52 8.62 32.31
C ASN A 154 -7.07 7.74 31.17
N ALA A 155 -6.81 8.11 29.91
CA ALA A 155 -6.84 7.17 28.79
C ALA A 155 -5.99 7.70 27.61
N GLY A 156 -4.70 7.89 27.85
CA GLY A 156 -3.72 8.10 26.80
C GLY A 156 -2.42 7.43 27.22
N TYR A 157 -2.30 6.12 27.04
CA TYR A 157 -1.03 5.37 27.18
C TYR A 157 -1.19 3.89 26.75
N ALA A 158 -1.41 3.66 25.46
CA ALA A 158 -1.24 2.35 24.81
C ALA A 158 -1.00 2.71 23.34
N VAL A 159 0.22 2.81 22.84
CA VAL A 159 1.03 1.68 22.37
C VAL A 159 2.51 2.13 22.42
N GLU A 160 3.14 1.99 23.60
CA GLU A 160 4.61 2.08 23.75
C GLU A 160 5.09 1.08 24.82
N LYS A 161 4.29 0.03 25.05
CA LYS A 161 4.47 -0.86 26.19
C LYS A 161 4.76 -2.31 25.81
N SER A 162 4.60 -2.79 24.58
CA SER A 162 4.86 -4.22 24.31
C SER A 162 6.35 -4.58 24.36
N GLU A 163 7.25 -3.79 23.78
CA GLU A 163 8.70 -4.07 23.82
C GLU A 163 9.37 -3.59 25.13
N LEU A 164 8.84 -2.53 25.75
CA LEU A 164 9.31 -2.03 27.03
C LEU A 164 8.75 -2.81 28.24
N VAL A 165 7.59 -3.48 28.13
CA VAL A 165 7.05 -4.30 29.24
C VAL A 165 7.81 -5.59 29.40
N ILE A 166 8.33 -6.22 28.34
CA ILE A 166 9.16 -7.42 28.50
C ILE A 166 10.48 -7.04 29.21
N SER A 167 11.13 -5.95 28.79
CA SER A 167 12.34 -5.46 29.46
C SER A 167 12.07 -4.98 30.90
N GLN A 168 10.99 -4.22 31.16
CA GLN A 168 10.66 -3.75 32.51
C GLN A 168 10.12 -4.85 33.43
N VAL A 169 9.41 -5.86 32.91
CA VAL A 169 8.96 -7.02 33.69
C VAL A 169 10.15 -7.88 34.05
N ILE A 170 11.11 -8.10 33.13
CA ILE A 170 12.36 -8.80 33.42
C ILE A 170 13.20 -8.03 34.43
N VAL A 171 13.38 -6.72 34.26
CA VAL A 171 14.13 -5.88 35.22
C VAL A 171 13.44 -5.83 36.58
N LYS A 172 12.10 -5.78 36.65
CA LYS A 172 11.34 -5.85 37.91
C LYS A 172 11.36 -7.24 38.54
N LEU A 173 11.31 -8.32 37.75
CA LEU A 173 11.47 -9.69 38.26
C LEU A 173 12.89 -9.88 38.80
N LEU A 174 13.92 -9.40 38.09
CA LEU A 174 15.31 -9.43 38.54
C LEU A 174 15.50 -8.58 39.80
N ALA A 175 14.88 -7.40 39.89
CA ALA A 175 14.93 -6.57 41.10
C ALA A 175 14.21 -7.22 42.29
N LEU A 176 13.04 -7.86 42.07
CA LEU A 176 12.31 -8.61 43.09
C LEU A 176 13.07 -9.88 43.51
N LEU A 177 13.75 -10.56 42.59
CA LEU A 177 14.62 -11.69 42.87
C LEU A 177 15.84 -11.26 43.66
N VAL A 178 16.45 -10.10 43.35
CA VAL A 178 17.56 -9.51 44.13
C VAL A 178 17.09 -9.04 45.52
N GLN A 179 15.86 -8.53 45.66
CA GLN A 179 15.27 -8.18 46.95
C GLN A 179 14.94 -9.42 47.80
N ALA A 180 14.36 -10.46 47.20
CA ALA A 180 14.14 -11.76 47.82
C ALA A 180 15.48 -12.43 48.21
N PHE A 181 16.54 -12.17 47.43
CA PHE A 181 17.89 -12.61 47.69
C PHE A 181 18.49 -11.95 48.95
N ASN A 182 18.36 -10.63 49.07
CA ASN A 182 18.83 -9.87 50.23
C ASN A 182 18.06 -10.21 51.53
N PHE A 183 16.78 -10.57 51.45
CA PHE A 183 15.97 -10.92 52.63
C PHE A 183 16.35 -12.26 53.27
N ARG A 184 17.01 -13.17 52.52
CA ARG A 184 17.32 -14.52 53.00
C ARG A 184 18.71 -14.68 53.65
N ILE A 185 19.44 -13.58 53.87
CA ILE A 185 20.78 -13.54 54.51
C ILE A 185 20.69 -13.65 56.05
N ARG A 186 19.74 -14.43 56.60
CA ARG A 186 19.64 -14.62 58.06
C ARG A 186 19.52 -16.06 58.54
N SER A 187 19.78 -17.05 57.69
CA SER A 187 19.86 -18.46 58.13
C SER A 187 20.87 -19.29 57.32
N ASN A 188 21.91 -19.75 58.04
CA ASN A 188 22.93 -20.79 57.74
C ASN A 188 23.91 -20.62 56.54
N PRO A 189 25.25 -20.63 56.80
CA PRO A 189 26.26 -20.22 55.82
C PRO A 189 26.73 -21.22 54.73
N PRO A 190 26.65 -22.57 54.84
CA PRO A 190 27.24 -23.43 53.80
C PRO A 190 26.31 -23.74 52.61
N VAL A 191 24.98 -23.64 52.79
CA VAL A 191 23.99 -24.02 51.76
C VAL A 191 23.60 -22.85 50.84
N THR A 192 23.71 -21.61 51.35
CA THR A 192 23.35 -20.37 50.64
C THR A 192 24.32 -20.02 49.51
N ALA A 193 25.61 -20.28 49.68
CA ALA A 193 26.63 -19.98 48.65
C ALA A 193 26.53 -20.87 47.39
N MET A 194 26.16 -22.16 47.56
CA MET A 194 26.00 -23.10 46.44
C MET A 194 24.72 -22.79 45.65
N MET A 195 23.63 -22.50 46.34
CA MET A 195 22.34 -22.16 45.73
C MET A 195 22.41 -20.83 44.94
N ASN A 196 23.23 -19.89 45.39
CA ASN A 196 23.54 -18.65 44.64
C ASN A 196 24.21 -18.89 43.30
N ARG A 197 25.22 -19.75 43.28
CA ARG A 197 25.99 -20.02 42.06
C ARG A 197 25.11 -20.70 41.03
N ILE A 198 24.23 -21.61 41.48
CA ILE A 198 23.24 -22.27 40.63
C ILE A 198 22.22 -21.26 40.09
N LEU A 199 21.66 -20.39 40.92
CA LEU A 199 20.69 -19.39 40.48
C LEU A 199 21.30 -18.38 39.50
N LEU A 200 22.52 -17.92 39.77
CA LEU A 200 23.24 -17.01 38.87
C LEU A 200 23.52 -17.69 37.52
N PHE A 201 23.91 -18.97 37.53
CA PHE A 201 24.14 -19.76 36.32
C PHE A 201 22.85 -19.99 35.52
N MET A 202 21.72 -20.23 36.20
CA MET A 202 20.39 -20.34 35.58
C MET A 202 19.93 -19.01 34.98
N ILE A 203 20.19 -17.87 35.65
CA ILE A 203 19.88 -16.54 35.11
C ILE A 203 20.78 -16.23 33.91
N LEU A 204 22.08 -16.52 33.97
CA LEU A 204 23.01 -16.35 32.84
C LEU A 204 22.62 -17.23 31.66
N ALA A 205 22.26 -18.50 31.89
CA ALA A 205 21.78 -19.41 30.85
C ALA A 205 20.45 -18.93 30.24
N PHE A 206 19.53 -18.40 31.06
CA PHE A 206 18.26 -17.83 30.60
C PHE A 206 18.45 -16.54 29.79
N VAL A 207 19.32 -15.64 30.22
CA VAL A 207 19.68 -14.43 29.46
C VAL A 207 20.38 -14.79 28.15
N SER A 208 21.20 -15.86 28.14
CA SER A 208 21.87 -16.36 26.93
C SER A 208 20.93 -17.04 25.93
N SER A 209 19.69 -17.38 26.34
CA SER A 209 18.67 -17.98 25.50
C SER A 209 17.62 -16.97 25.00
N LEU A 210 17.76 -15.69 25.37
CA LEU A 210 17.05 -14.60 24.70
C LEU A 210 17.72 -14.37 23.34
N SER A 211 17.13 -14.88 22.27
CA SER A 211 17.54 -14.53 20.92
C SER A 211 17.27 -13.04 20.68
N GLU A 212 18.31 -12.27 20.43
CA GLU A 212 18.19 -10.92 19.88
C GLU A 212 17.49 -11.04 18.51
N VAL A 213 16.27 -10.52 18.41
CA VAL A 213 15.57 -10.42 17.14
C VAL A 213 16.14 -9.23 16.39
N GLU A 214 17.02 -9.47 15.41
CA GLU A 214 17.51 -8.39 14.56
C GLU A 214 16.34 -7.84 13.72
N PRO A 215 16.07 -6.52 13.77
CA PRO A 215 15.00 -5.92 12.98
C PRO A 215 15.30 -6.03 11.49
N ILE A 216 14.25 -6.22 10.69
CA ILE A 216 14.36 -6.24 9.22
C ILE A 216 15.03 -4.95 8.74
N SER A 217 15.97 -5.05 7.80
CA SER A 217 16.69 -3.88 7.31
C SER A 217 16.47 -3.62 5.82
N PHE A 218 16.23 -2.35 5.49
CA PHE A 218 16.22 -1.85 4.13
C PHE A 218 17.53 -1.15 3.82
N LYS A 219 18.36 -1.74 2.96
CA LYS A 219 19.57 -1.10 2.43
C LYS A 219 19.27 -0.35 1.15
N ILE A 220 19.13 0.96 1.26
CA ILE A 220 18.78 1.86 0.16
C ILE A 220 20.05 2.38 -0.49
N THR A 221 20.23 2.15 -1.79
CA THR A 221 21.47 2.45 -2.52
C THR A 221 21.22 3.36 -3.71
N ASN A 222 21.99 4.45 -3.82
CA ASN A 222 21.97 5.32 -4.98
C ASN A 222 23.08 4.93 -5.97
N ARG A 223 22.72 4.33 -7.10
CA ARG A 223 23.63 4.10 -8.24
C ARG A 223 23.42 5.10 -9.39
N CYS A 224 22.51 6.06 -9.22
CA CYS A 224 22.26 7.12 -10.19
C CYS A 224 23.48 8.05 -10.33
N ARG A 225 23.52 8.78 -11.44
CA ARG A 225 24.60 9.76 -11.70
C ARG A 225 24.55 10.96 -10.75
N ASN A 226 23.34 11.30 -10.29
CA ASN A 226 23.07 12.46 -9.45
C ASN A 226 22.71 12.07 -8.02
N THR A 227 22.77 13.04 -7.10
CA THR A 227 22.19 12.89 -5.77
C THR A 227 20.68 12.69 -5.88
N ILE A 228 20.15 11.80 -5.04
CA ILE A 228 18.72 11.58 -4.86
C ILE A 228 18.35 11.83 -3.40
N TRP A 229 17.06 12.03 -3.15
CA TRP A 229 16.55 12.19 -1.80
C TRP A 229 15.43 11.18 -1.54
N PRO A 230 15.75 9.98 -1.03
CA PRO A 230 14.74 9.00 -0.69
C PRO A 230 13.67 9.58 0.25
N GLY A 231 12.44 9.17 0.04
CA GLY A 231 11.29 9.42 0.91
C GLY A 231 10.71 8.09 1.37
N LEU A 232 10.24 8.03 2.61
CA LEU A 232 9.63 6.85 3.21
C LEU A 232 8.32 7.26 3.87
N LEU A 233 7.29 6.44 3.66
CA LEU A 233 5.98 6.63 4.25
C LEU A 233 5.52 5.31 4.88
N SER A 234 5.32 5.31 6.19
CA SER A 234 4.57 4.26 6.89
C SER A 234 3.07 4.40 6.57
N GLY A 235 2.39 3.29 6.35
CA GLY A 235 0.93 3.24 6.27
C GLY A 235 0.27 3.62 7.62
N ALA A 236 -1.03 3.91 7.60
CA ALA A 236 -1.76 4.46 8.75
C ALA A 236 -1.65 3.60 10.03
N ASN A 237 -1.54 2.27 9.88
CA ASN A 237 -1.46 1.31 10.97
C ASN A 237 -0.04 0.77 11.20
N SER A 238 0.98 1.38 10.58
CA SER A 238 2.37 0.95 10.70
C SER A 238 3.16 1.89 11.59
N ALA A 239 4.09 1.33 12.36
CA ALA A 239 4.94 2.11 13.24
C ALA A 239 5.77 3.15 12.43
N PRO A 240 6.02 4.33 13.01
CA PRO A 240 6.83 5.35 12.36
C PRO A 240 8.28 4.86 12.20
N LEU A 241 8.89 5.22 11.08
CA LEU A 241 10.30 4.93 10.83
C LEU A 241 11.20 5.99 11.46
N PRO A 242 12.49 5.67 11.73
CA PRO A 242 13.45 6.63 12.29
C PRO A 242 13.76 7.82 11.35
N THR A 243 13.37 7.72 10.07
CA THR A 243 13.46 8.80 9.08
C THR A 243 12.38 8.61 8.02
N THR A 244 11.81 9.70 7.56
CA THR A 244 10.84 9.78 6.46
C THR A 244 11.46 10.39 5.19
N GLY A 245 12.69 10.88 5.27
CA GLY A 245 13.44 11.29 4.08
C GLY A 245 14.85 11.76 4.37
N PHE A 246 15.77 11.51 3.45
CA PHE A 246 17.19 11.85 3.64
C PHE A 246 17.89 12.12 2.31
N ARG A 247 19.07 12.76 2.36
CA ARG A 247 19.94 12.96 1.18
C ARG A 247 20.81 11.73 0.94
N LEU A 248 20.87 11.24 -0.30
CA LEU A 248 21.71 10.09 -0.67
C LEU A 248 22.56 10.41 -1.90
N SER A 249 23.87 10.62 -1.69
CA SER A 249 24.82 10.94 -2.76
C SER A 249 25.11 9.72 -3.65
N ARG A 250 25.59 9.97 -4.87
CA ARG A 250 25.98 8.91 -5.81
C ARG A 250 26.92 7.89 -5.16
N GLY A 251 26.64 6.61 -5.38
CA GLY A 251 27.44 5.49 -4.90
C GLY A 251 27.31 5.21 -3.40
N LYS A 252 26.51 5.99 -2.67
CA LYS A 252 26.27 5.79 -1.24
C LYS A 252 25.04 4.93 -1.00
N SER A 253 25.02 4.29 0.16
CA SER A 253 23.88 3.55 0.68
C SER A 253 23.57 3.99 2.11
N LYS A 254 22.30 3.89 2.50
CA LYS A 254 21.85 4.05 3.89
C LYS A 254 20.99 2.84 4.25
N THR A 255 21.26 2.24 5.40
CA THR A 255 20.41 1.19 5.96
C THR A 255 19.41 1.81 6.92
N VAL A 256 18.15 1.42 6.81
CA VAL A 256 17.06 1.83 7.71
C VAL A 256 16.51 0.56 8.36
N ALA A 257 16.41 0.56 9.68
CA ALA A 257 15.72 -0.50 10.41
C ALA A 257 14.21 -0.34 10.21
N ILE A 258 13.54 -1.44 9.89
CA ILE A 258 12.13 -1.54 9.62
C ILE A 258 11.51 -2.48 10.66
N PRO A 259 10.36 -2.12 11.26
CA PRO A 259 9.62 -3.03 12.13
C PRO A 259 9.28 -4.34 11.41
N GLU A 260 9.22 -5.45 12.15
CA GLU A 260 8.89 -6.77 11.58
C GLU A 260 7.56 -6.78 10.84
N SER A 261 6.56 -6.10 11.41
CA SER A 261 5.26 -5.85 10.80
C SER A 261 5.20 -4.39 10.37
N TRP A 262 5.44 -4.14 9.08
CA TRP A 262 5.42 -2.79 8.52
C TRP A 262 4.84 -2.81 7.11
N SER A 263 3.91 -1.90 6.84
CA SER A 263 3.39 -1.64 5.51
C SER A 263 3.65 -0.18 5.15
N GLY A 264 4.07 0.06 3.92
CA GLY A 264 4.37 1.41 3.47
C GLY A 264 5.06 1.43 2.13
N ARG A 265 5.53 2.63 1.77
CA ARG A 265 6.14 2.89 0.48
C ARG A 265 7.41 3.73 0.59
N LEU A 266 8.28 3.54 -0.39
CA LEU A 266 9.55 4.23 -0.52
C LEU A 266 9.73 4.68 -1.96
N TRP A 267 10.28 5.88 -2.14
CA TRP A 267 10.58 6.44 -3.46
C TRP A 267 11.85 7.28 -3.39
N ALA A 268 12.28 7.85 -4.51
CA ALA A 268 13.34 8.84 -4.54
C ALA A 268 12.90 10.13 -5.23
N ARG A 269 13.22 11.24 -4.58
CA ARG A 269 13.09 12.58 -5.16
C ARG A 269 14.33 12.95 -5.97
N THR A 270 14.13 13.72 -7.04
CA THR A 270 15.22 14.23 -7.87
C THR A 270 15.09 15.72 -8.14
N LEU A 271 16.20 16.32 -8.59
CA LEU A 271 16.27 17.74 -8.96
C LEU A 271 15.77 18.64 -7.83
N CYS A 272 16.20 18.32 -6.61
CA CYS A 272 15.82 19.05 -5.42
C CYS A 272 16.71 20.26 -5.20
N SER A 273 16.10 21.34 -4.73
CA SER A 273 16.77 22.57 -4.32
C SER A 273 16.24 23.03 -2.97
N GLN A 274 17.11 23.64 -2.18
CA GLN A 274 16.71 24.36 -0.98
C GLN A 274 16.74 25.86 -1.28
N ASP A 275 15.61 26.51 -1.16
CA ASP A 275 15.52 27.96 -1.24
C ASP A 275 16.26 28.59 -0.06
N ARG A 276 17.20 29.49 -0.34
CA ARG A 276 18.08 30.07 0.69
C ARG A 276 17.36 31.09 1.56
N SER A 277 16.31 31.74 1.05
CA SER A 277 15.54 32.75 1.78
C SER A 277 14.52 32.15 2.75
N SER A 278 13.75 31.17 2.29
CA SER A 278 12.67 30.53 3.07
C SER A 278 13.13 29.25 3.77
N GLY A 279 14.28 28.70 3.40
CA GLY A 279 14.74 27.39 3.85
C GLY A 279 13.95 26.23 3.23
N SER A 280 12.98 26.51 2.36
CA SER A 280 12.06 25.54 1.77
C SER A 280 12.80 24.57 0.85
N PHE A 281 12.63 23.28 1.09
CA PHE A 281 13.17 22.21 0.28
C PHE A 281 12.10 21.67 -0.66
N VAL A 282 12.34 21.77 -1.97
CA VAL A 282 11.40 21.39 -3.03
C VAL A 282 12.13 20.56 -4.08
N CYS A 283 11.45 19.53 -4.57
CA CYS A 283 11.94 18.67 -5.65
C CYS A 283 11.05 18.77 -6.89
N LEU A 284 11.63 18.54 -8.07
CA LEU A 284 10.84 18.51 -9.30
C LEU A 284 10.06 17.21 -9.47
N THR A 285 10.62 16.08 -9.04
CA THR A 285 9.96 14.76 -9.14
C THR A 285 9.90 14.09 -7.77
N GLY A 286 8.78 13.44 -7.49
CA GLY A 286 8.51 12.73 -6.24
C GLY A 286 8.46 13.62 -4.98
N ASP A 287 8.32 14.93 -5.13
CA ASP A 287 8.28 15.87 -4.00
C ASP A 287 7.18 15.49 -3.01
N CYS A 288 7.45 15.56 -1.72
CA CYS A 288 6.47 15.18 -0.71
C CYS A 288 5.75 16.38 -0.07
N GLY A 289 5.99 17.60 -0.56
CA GLY A 289 5.25 18.79 -0.14
C GLY A 289 5.51 19.26 1.30
N SER A 290 6.42 18.63 2.05
CA SER A 290 6.72 19.00 3.43
C SER A 290 7.55 20.29 3.55
N GLY A 291 8.14 20.76 2.44
CA GLY A 291 9.11 21.85 2.44
C GLY A 291 10.43 21.49 3.13
N LYS A 292 10.65 20.22 3.46
CA LYS A 292 11.84 19.73 4.19
C LYS A 292 12.38 18.45 3.54
N VAL A 293 13.60 18.08 3.90
CA VAL A 293 14.17 16.78 3.49
C VAL A 293 13.36 15.62 4.08
N GLU A 294 12.94 15.72 5.33
CA GLU A 294 11.98 14.79 5.94
C GLU A 294 10.58 14.99 5.34
N CYS A 295 9.88 13.91 5.00
CA CYS A 295 8.54 13.96 4.40
C CYS A 295 7.40 14.01 5.42
N SER A 296 7.68 13.72 6.69
CA SER A 296 6.76 13.93 7.82
C SER A 296 5.36 13.32 7.60
N GLY A 297 5.32 12.08 7.07
CA GLY A 297 4.07 11.36 6.80
C GLY A 297 3.36 11.76 5.51
N SER A 298 3.97 12.60 4.67
CA SER A 298 3.44 12.93 3.34
C SER A 298 4.02 11.98 2.28
N GLY A 299 3.17 11.54 1.34
CA GLY A 299 3.58 10.71 0.21
C GLY A 299 4.25 11.50 -0.92
N ALA A 300 4.77 10.78 -1.91
CA ALA A 300 5.27 11.38 -3.14
C ALA A 300 4.12 12.05 -3.92
N LYS A 301 4.38 13.22 -4.48
CA LYS A 301 3.59 13.77 -5.58
C LYS A 301 4.03 13.07 -6.88
N PRO A 302 3.12 12.44 -7.63
CA PRO A 302 3.43 11.87 -8.94
C PRO A 302 4.02 12.91 -9.90
N PRO A 303 4.84 12.50 -10.90
CA PRO A 303 5.28 11.14 -11.16
C PRO A 303 6.40 10.66 -10.21
N ALA A 304 6.26 9.44 -9.68
CA ALA A 304 7.28 8.79 -8.86
C ALA A 304 7.22 7.26 -8.97
N THR A 305 8.38 6.64 -9.20
CA THR A 305 8.52 5.18 -9.09
C THR A 305 8.51 4.79 -7.61
N LEU A 306 7.62 3.87 -7.24
CA LEU A 306 7.43 3.44 -5.86
C LEU A 306 7.99 2.03 -5.64
N ALA A 307 8.59 1.81 -4.47
CA ALA A 307 8.74 0.50 -3.86
C ALA A 307 7.68 0.37 -2.78
N GLU A 308 6.85 -0.66 -2.86
CA GLU A 308 5.76 -0.89 -1.92
C GLU A 308 6.04 -2.20 -1.16
N PHE A 309 5.74 -2.19 0.14
CA PHE A 309 5.97 -3.35 1.02
C PHE A 309 4.81 -3.53 1.98
N THR A 310 4.52 -4.79 2.28
CA THR A 310 3.75 -5.24 3.43
C THR A 310 4.51 -6.41 4.04
N LEU A 311 5.26 -6.15 5.10
CA LEU A 311 6.06 -7.13 5.82
C LEU A 311 5.21 -7.87 6.85
N ASN A 312 5.50 -9.16 7.04
CA ASN A 312 4.75 -10.04 7.92
C ASN A 312 3.22 -9.95 7.67
N GLY A 313 2.85 -9.97 6.39
CA GLY A 313 1.47 -9.97 5.93
C GLY A 313 0.82 -11.35 6.08
N THR A 314 -0.19 -11.59 5.25
CA THR A 314 -0.96 -12.84 5.27
C THR A 314 -0.05 -14.06 5.09
N GLY A 315 -0.24 -15.06 5.96
CA GLY A 315 0.55 -16.31 5.92
C GLY A 315 2.00 -16.15 6.38
N GLY A 316 2.35 -15.07 7.08
CA GLY A 316 3.73 -14.80 7.51
C GLY A 316 4.65 -14.49 6.32
N LEU A 317 4.07 -13.94 5.25
CA LEU A 317 4.79 -13.57 4.04
C LEU A 317 4.95 -12.06 3.95
N ASP A 318 6.10 -11.64 3.45
CA ASP A 318 6.31 -10.29 2.96
C ASP A 318 5.76 -10.19 1.54
N PHE A 319 5.04 -9.12 1.25
CA PHE A 319 4.58 -8.74 -0.08
C PHE A 319 5.31 -7.48 -0.49
N TYR A 320 5.87 -7.45 -1.69
CA TYR A 320 6.60 -6.30 -2.19
C TYR A 320 6.56 -6.22 -3.71
N ASP A 321 6.69 -4.99 -4.19
CA ASP A 321 6.66 -4.70 -5.61
C ASP A 321 7.33 -3.35 -5.92
N VAL A 322 7.62 -3.15 -7.20
CA VAL A 322 7.87 -1.83 -7.76
C VAL A 322 6.64 -1.42 -8.55
N SER A 323 6.15 -0.21 -8.30
CA SER A 323 4.91 0.29 -8.87
C SER A 323 5.13 1.57 -9.68
N LEU A 324 4.54 1.57 -10.87
CA LEU A 324 4.50 2.68 -11.83
C LEU A 324 3.09 3.25 -11.98
N VAL A 325 2.17 2.88 -11.08
CA VAL A 325 0.79 3.40 -11.03
C VAL A 325 0.80 4.92 -10.85
N ASP A 326 1.71 5.42 -10.01
CA ASP A 326 1.98 6.84 -9.80
C ASP A 326 3.03 7.39 -10.79
N GLY A 327 3.26 6.70 -11.91
CA GLY A 327 4.22 7.07 -12.94
C GLY A 327 5.66 6.65 -12.62
N TYR A 328 6.60 7.28 -13.32
CA TYR A 328 8.01 6.90 -13.33
C TYR A 328 8.90 8.13 -13.23
N ASN A 329 9.96 8.06 -12.43
CA ASN A 329 11.01 9.09 -12.43
C ASN A 329 12.44 8.50 -12.44
N LEU A 330 12.66 7.37 -11.78
CA LEU A 330 13.96 6.70 -11.72
C LEU A 330 13.83 5.18 -11.85
N PRO A 331 14.81 4.49 -12.47
CA PRO A 331 14.82 3.04 -12.45
C PRO A 331 15.07 2.54 -11.02
N MET A 332 14.43 1.44 -10.66
CA MET A 332 14.44 0.90 -9.31
C MET A 332 14.46 -0.63 -9.34
N LEU A 333 15.15 -1.23 -8.38
CA LEU A 333 15.22 -2.68 -8.17
C LEU A 333 15.13 -3.00 -6.67
N ILE A 334 14.29 -3.97 -6.33
CA ILE A 334 14.18 -4.59 -5.01
C ILE A 334 14.79 -5.98 -5.09
N LEU A 335 15.74 -6.28 -4.19
CA LEU A 335 16.37 -7.59 -4.03
C LEU A 335 16.25 -8.06 -2.58
N PRO A 336 15.54 -9.17 -2.30
CA PRO A 336 15.59 -9.84 -1.01
C PRO A 336 16.96 -10.47 -0.75
N LYS A 337 17.50 -10.37 0.47
CA LYS A 337 18.84 -10.89 0.85
C LYS A 337 18.82 -12.37 1.25
N LYS A 338 17.69 -12.91 1.73
CA LYS A 338 17.58 -14.33 2.14
C LYS A 338 17.38 -15.23 0.93
N ILE A 339 18.50 -15.64 0.34
CA ILE A 339 18.57 -16.68 -0.70
C ILE A 339 18.56 -18.04 0.00
N VAL A 340 17.38 -18.62 0.19
CA VAL A 340 17.23 -20.07 0.36
C VAL A 340 16.75 -20.65 -0.98
N ILE A 341 17.17 -21.87 -1.31
CA ILE A 341 16.88 -22.57 -2.57
C ILE A 341 15.36 -22.65 -2.77
N GLY A 342 14.85 -22.09 -3.87
CA GLY A 342 13.42 -21.77 -4.11
C GLY A 342 13.04 -20.29 -3.88
N GLY A 343 14.04 -19.43 -3.68
CA GLY A 343 13.95 -18.13 -3.01
C GLY A 343 13.18 -16.99 -3.68
N CYS A 344 12.97 -15.97 -2.86
CA CYS A 344 12.20 -14.76 -3.12
C CYS A 344 12.66 -14.02 -4.39
N GLY A 345 11.71 -13.63 -5.23
CA GLY A 345 11.98 -13.03 -6.53
C GLY A 345 12.40 -11.56 -6.47
N ALA A 346 13.37 -11.17 -7.30
CA ALA A 346 13.68 -9.75 -7.52
C ALA A 346 12.54 -9.02 -8.24
N THR A 347 12.30 -7.74 -7.99
CA THR A 347 11.28 -6.96 -8.72
C THR A 347 11.77 -5.55 -9.03
N GLY A 348 11.31 -4.95 -10.13
CA GLY A 348 11.79 -3.64 -10.54
C GLY A 348 11.55 -3.22 -11.97
N CYS A 349 11.92 -1.97 -12.23
CA CYS A 349 11.93 -1.34 -13.54
C CYS A 349 13.37 -0.87 -13.82
N LEU A 350 14.10 -1.62 -14.65
CA LEU A 350 15.55 -1.48 -14.81
C LEU A 350 15.97 -0.53 -15.92
N VAL A 351 15.04 -0.17 -16.79
CA VAL A 351 15.26 0.69 -17.95
C VAL A 351 14.96 2.15 -17.61
N ASP A 352 15.62 3.07 -18.30
CA ASP A 352 15.32 4.50 -18.23
C ASP A 352 14.17 4.85 -19.19
N LEU A 353 12.99 5.14 -18.64
CA LEU A 353 11.80 5.46 -19.43
C LEU A 353 11.70 6.93 -19.80
N ASN A 354 12.50 7.83 -19.20
CA ASN A 354 12.30 9.26 -19.32
C ASN A 354 12.46 9.78 -20.77
N GLY A 355 13.38 9.18 -21.53
CA GLY A 355 13.56 9.48 -22.95
C GLY A 355 12.43 8.92 -23.83
N ALA A 356 12.05 7.67 -23.60
CA ALA A 356 11.05 6.94 -24.37
C ALA A 356 9.60 7.26 -23.99
N CYS A 357 9.38 8.02 -22.90
CA CYS A 357 8.06 8.38 -22.40
C CYS A 357 7.20 9.01 -23.51
N PRO A 358 5.93 8.55 -23.69
CA PRO A 358 4.97 9.16 -24.60
C PRO A 358 4.83 10.67 -24.38
N ARG A 359 4.63 11.43 -25.45
CA ARG A 359 4.61 12.91 -25.38
C ARG A 359 3.57 13.42 -24.38
N ASP A 360 2.39 12.81 -24.36
CA ASP A 360 1.27 13.22 -23.50
C ASP A 360 1.51 12.94 -22.01
N LEU A 361 2.48 12.07 -21.69
CA LEU A 361 2.86 11.68 -20.33
C LEU A 361 4.17 12.34 -19.87
N LYS A 362 4.93 12.95 -20.79
CA LYS A 362 6.31 13.37 -20.53
C LYS A 362 6.37 14.64 -19.70
N LEU A 363 7.03 14.56 -18.56
CA LEU A 363 7.43 15.74 -17.78
C LEU A 363 8.80 16.22 -18.26
N VAL A 364 8.88 17.46 -18.74
CA VAL A 364 10.12 18.07 -19.26
C VAL A 364 10.60 19.21 -18.37
N THR A 365 11.92 19.41 -18.31
CA THR A 365 12.51 20.64 -17.74
C THR A 365 12.58 21.75 -18.78
N ARG A 366 12.43 23.01 -18.33
CA ARG A 366 12.66 24.18 -19.19
C ARG A 366 14.13 24.19 -19.65
N GLY A 367 14.36 24.13 -20.95
CA GLY A 367 15.67 24.41 -21.56
C GLY A 367 16.28 23.30 -22.42
N ASN A 368 15.96 22.02 -22.20
CA ASN A 368 16.61 20.91 -22.92
C ASN A 368 15.66 19.92 -23.61
N GLY A 369 14.33 20.04 -23.46
CA GLY A 369 13.33 19.16 -24.10
C GLY A 369 13.38 17.67 -23.69
N ASN A 370 14.42 17.24 -22.97
CA ASN A 370 14.57 15.90 -22.44
C ASN A 370 13.60 15.68 -21.29
N GLY A 371 12.89 14.54 -21.34
CA GLY A 371 12.02 14.11 -20.25
C GLY A 371 12.82 13.85 -18.98
N VAL A 372 12.27 14.24 -17.84
CA VAL A 372 12.85 14.02 -16.49
C VAL A 372 12.01 13.07 -15.64
N ALA A 373 10.76 12.84 -16.04
CA ALA A 373 9.85 11.86 -15.48
C ALA A 373 8.75 11.54 -16.51
N CYS A 374 8.01 10.46 -16.27
CA CYS A 374 6.88 10.03 -17.07
C CYS A 374 5.66 9.86 -16.17
N ARG A 375 4.60 10.63 -16.40
CA ARG A 375 3.32 10.48 -15.69
C ARG A 375 2.69 9.14 -16.06
N SER A 376 1.92 8.57 -15.14
CA SER A 376 0.93 7.56 -15.52
C SER A 376 -0.24 8.23 -16.25
N ALA A 377 -1.09 7.44 -16.90
CA ALA A 377 -2.29 7.98 -17.54
C ALA A 377 -3.29 8.53 -16.52
N CYS A 378 -3.38 7.94 -15.32
CA CYS A 378 -4.21 8.48 -14.25
C CYS A 378 -3.75 9.90 -13.87
N GLU A 379 -2.45 10.07 -13.61
CA GLU A 379 -1.89 11.38 -13.26
C GLU A 379 -1.99 12.40 -14.40
N ALA A 380 -1.87 11.96 -15.65
CA ALA A 380 -1.92 12.87 -16.80
C ALA A 380 -3.34 13.33 -17.15
N PHE A 381 -4.33 12.47 -17.00
CA PHE A 381 -5.68 12.71 -17.55
C PHE A 381 -6.80 12.74 -16.50
N GLY A 382 -6.60 12.13 -15.32
CA GLY A 382 -7.63 12.02 -14.28
C GLY A 382 -8.86 11.21 -14.68
N ASP A 383 -8.80 10.47 -15.79
CA ASP A 383 -9.92 9.67 -16.27
C ASP A 383 -10.11 8.44 -15.36
N PRO A 384 -11.33 8.16 -14.86
CA PRO A 384 -11.62 7.00 -14.02
C PRO A 384 -11.17 5.66 -14.61
N ARG A 385 -11.12 5.55 -15.95
CA ARG A 385 -10.62 4.34 -16.66
C ARG A 385 -9.13 4.11 -16.47
N TYR A 386 -8.36 5.17 -16.29
CA TYR A 386 -6.92 5.08 -16.04
C TYR A 386 -6.60 5.04 -14.56
N CYS A 387 -7.43 5.68 -13.74
CA CYS A 387 -7.29 5.71 -12.29
C CYS A 387 -7.91 4.50 -11.58
N CYS A 388 -8.67 3.67 -12.32
CA CYS A 388 -9.44 2.58 -11.76
C CYS A 388 -10.34 3.04 -10.61
N SER A 389 -11.10 4.11 -10.86
CA SER A 389 -12.04 4.69 -9.90
C SER A 389 -13.47 4.60 -10.41
N ASP A 390 -14.43 4.90 -9.53
CA ASP A 390 -15.85 4.98 -9.88
C ASP A 390 -16.36 3.68 -10.53
N ALA A 391 -16.94 3.78 -11.74
CA ALA A 391 -17.42 2.63 -12.51
C ALA A 391 -16.31 1.66 -12.95
N TYR A 392 -15.04 2.04 -12.76
CA TYR A 392 -13.86 1.25 -13.09
C TYR A 392 -13.09 0.83 -11.82
N ALA A 393 -13.73 0.79 -10.65
CA ALA A 393 -13.09 0.43 -9.38
C ALA A 393 -12.96 -1.09 -9.13
N THR A 394 -12.95 -1.91 -10.18
CA THR A 394 -12.72 -3.36 -10.06
C THR A 394 -11.78 -3.88 -11.15
N PRO A 395 -11.07 -5.00 -10.94
CA PRO A 395 -10.24 -5.62 -11.96
C PRO A 395 -11.00 -5.97 -13.25
N ASP A 396 -12.27 -6.32 -13.15
CA ASP A 396 -13.11 -6.67 -14.31
C ASP A 396 -13.48 -5.43 -15.16
N THR A 397 -13.60 -4.28 -14.51
CA THR A 397 -14.03 -3.03 -15.16
C THR A 397 -12.84 -2.18 -15.61
N CYS A 398 -11.75 -2.13 -14.85
CA CYS A 398 -10.54 -1.39 -15.23
C CYS A 398 -9.54 -2.26 -15.99
N GLN A 399 -9.54 -2.09 -17.31
CA GLN A 399 -8.68 -2.84 -18.22
C GLN A 399 -7.36 -2.11 -18.49
N PRO A 400 -6.28 -2.84 -18.85
CA PRO A 400 -5.03 -2.21 -19.28
C PRO A 400 -5.26 -1.24 -20.46
N SER A 401 -4.63 -0.08 -20.39
CA SER A 401 -4.66 0.92 -21.47
C SER A 401 -3.39 0.87 -22.32
N VAL A 402 -3.39 1.55 -23.46
CA VAL A 402 -2.18 1.73 -24.28
C VAL A 402 -1.02 2.36 -23.48
N TYR A 403 -1.34 3.18 -22.49
CA TYR A 403 -0.36 3.83 -21.62
C TYR A 403 0.17 2.89 -20.54
N SER A 404 -0.68 2.10 -19.89
CA SER A 404 -0.18 1.10 -18.91
C SER A 404 0.61 0.00 -19.60
N LEU A 405 0.19 -0.42 -20.80
CA LEU A 405 0.96 -1.38 -21.61
C LEU A 405 2.34 -0.86 -22.01
N PHE A 406 2.52 0.45 -22.26
CA PHE A 406 3.85 1.04 -22.45
C PHE A 406 4.77 0.77 -21.24
N PHE A 407 4.30 1.05 -20.02
CA PHE A 407 5.05 0.75 -18.81
C PHE A 407 5.28 -0.75 -18.63
N LYS A 408 4.26 -1.58 -18.91
CA LYS A 408 4.35 -3.02 -18.73
C LYS A 408 5.35 -3.69 -19.67
N HIS A 409 5.35 -3.30 -20.93
CA HIS A 409 6.30 -3.83 -21.91
C HIS A 409 7.74 -3.46 -21.57
N ALA A 410 7.97 -2.25 -21.07
CA ALA A 410 9.29 -1.81 -20.68
C ALA A 410 9.75 -2.41 -19.34
N CYS A 411 8.82 -2.62 -18.40
CA CYS A 411 9.07 -3.08 -17.04
C CYS A 411 8.08 -4.18 -16.62
N PRO A 412 8.22 -5.42 -17.15
CA PRO A 412 7.24 -6.49 -16.98
C PRO A 412 7.10 -7.03 -15.54
N ARG A 413 8.07 -6.73 -14.67
CA ARG A 413 8.06 -7.12 -13.24
C ARG A 413 7.54 -6.02 -12.33
N ALA A 414 7.12 -4.88 -12.86
CA ALA A 414 6.54 -3.78 -12.10
C ALA A 414 5.04 -3.68 -12.36
N TYR A 415 4.30 -3.13 -11.39
CA TYR A 415 2.91 -2.73 -11.60
C TYR A 415 2.87 -1.58 -12.61
N SER A 416 2.03 -1.71 -13.62
CA SER A 416 1.81 -0.69 -14.65
C SER A 416 0.50 0.09 -14.48
N TYR A 417 -0.46 -0.47 -13.73
CA TYR A 417 -1.73 0.15 -13.33
C TYR A 417 -2.28 -0.59 -12.09
N ALA A 418 -3.37 -0.09 -11.51
CA ALA A 418 -3.84 -0.51 -10.18
C ALA A 418 -4.15 -2.01 -10.02
N TYR A 419 -4.61 -2.70 -11.08
CA TYR A 419 -4.97 -4.13 -11.02
C TYR A 419 -4.00 -5.03 -11.81
N ASP A 420 -2.75 -4.64 -11.94
CA ASP A 420 -1.69 -5.44 -12.59
C ASP A 420 -1.07 -6.49 -11.65
N ASP A 421 -1.88 -7.38 -11.08
CA ASP A 421 -1.48 -8.29 -9.99
C ASP A 421 -0.71 -9.54 -10.46
N LYS A 422 -1.13 -10.19 -11.55
CA LYS A 422 -0.65 -11.54 -11.97
C LYS A 422 0.86 -11.69 -12.15
N THR A 423 1.59 -10.59 -12.37
CA THR A 423 3.03 -10.62 -12.69
C THR A 423 3.88 -9.63 -11.88
N SER A 424 3.25 -8.88 -10.97
CA SER A 424 3.87 -7.71 -10.36
C SER A 424 3.97 -7.79 -8.84
N THR A 425 3.15 -8.59 -8.17
CA THR A 425 3.31 -8.88 -6.73
C THR A 425 4.37 -9.96 -6.52
N TYR A 426 5.32 -9.70 -5.64
CA TYR A 426 6.31 -10.69 -5.22
C TYR A 426 6.15 -10.98 -3.74
N THR A 427 6.37 -12.25 -3.38
CA THR A 427 6.30 -12.69 -1.99
C THR A 427 7.64 -13.24 -1.51
N CYS A 428 7.86 -13.17 -0.21
CA CYS A 428 9.01 -13.76 0.47
C CYS A 428 8.59 -14.25 1.86
N ALA A 429 9.28 -15.24 2.41
CA ALA A 429 9.13 -15.56 3.82
C ALA A 429 9.53 -14.34 4.67
N THR A 430 8.76 -14.03 5.71
CA THR A 430 9.05 -12.89 6.58
C THR A 430 10.43 -12.97 7.23
N GLY A 431 10.98 -11.81 7.58
CA GLY A 431 12.29 -11.67 8.19
C GLY A 431 13.44 -11.62 7.19
N ALA A 432 13.18 -11.32 5.91
CA ALA A 432 14.23 -11.04 4.93
C ALA A 432 14.69 -9.58 5.01
N ASP A 433 16.00 -9.33 4.90
CA ASP A 433 16.48 -7.98 4.57
C ASP A 433 16.25 -7.67 3.09
N TYR A 434 16.10 -6.40 2.74
CA TYR A 434 15.90 -5.96 1.37
C TYR A 434 16.94 -4.93 0.93
N PHE A 435 17.45 -5.09 -0.29
CA PHE A 435 18.20 -4.06 -0.99
C PHE A 435 17.28 -3.32 -1.94
N ILE A 436 17.17 -2.00 -1.77
CA ILE A 436 16.47 -1.13 -2.72
C ILE A 436 17.52 -0.30 -3.45
N ILE A 437 17.63 -0.50 -4.77
CA ILE A 437 18.68 0.09 -5.59
C ILE A 437 18.05 1.02 -6.62
N PHE A 438 18.40 2.30 -6.54
CA PHE A 438 18.05 3.30 -7.54
C PHE A 438 19.09 3.34 -8.65
N CYS A 439 18.62 3.41 -9.90
CA CYS A 439 19.42 3.29 -11.12
C CYS A 439 20.37 2.07 -11.08
N PRO A 440 19.84 0.85 -10.84
CA PRO A 440 20.65 -0.36 -10.84
C PRO A 440 21.50 -0.42 -12.12
N PRO A 441 22.76 -0.88 -12.03
CA PRO A 441 23.56 -1.07 -13.23
C PRO A 441 22.79 -1.97 -14.20
N PRO A 442 22.93 -1.76 -15.52
CA PRO A 442 22.32 -2.65 -16.47
C PRO A 442 22.82 -4.06 -16.19
N TYR A 443 21.94 -4.93 -15.70
CA TYR A 443 22.01 -6.31 -16.12
C TYR A 443 21.79 -6.22 -17.62
N THR A 444 22.85 -6.32 -18.42
CA THR A 444 22.72 -6.36 -19.88
C THR A 444 21.56 -7.30 -20.18
N SER A 445 20.50 -6.77 -20.79
CA SER A 445 19.22 -7.44 -20.97
C SER A 445 19.40 -8.83 -21.60
N GLU A 446 20.42 -9.03 -22.44
CA GLU A 446 20.81 -10.35 -22.98
C GLU A 446 21.22 -11.39 -21.94
N LYS A 447 21.89 -11.00 -20.86
CA LYS A 447 22.36 -11.93 -19.83
C LYS A 447 21.22 -12.35 -18.90
N LEU A 448 20.25 -11.46 -18.67
CA LEU A 448 19.00 -11.76 -17.95
C LEU A 448 18.03 -12.61 -18.79
N LEU A 449 17.93 -12.34 -20.10
CA LEU A 449 17.09 -13.12 -21.02
C LEU A 449 17.70 -14.50 -21.31
N GLY A 450 19.02 -14.58 -21.51
CA GLY A 450 19.73 -15.83 -21.79
C GLY A 450 19.82 -16.78 -20.59
N SER A 451 19.87 -16.25 -19.36
CA SER A 451 19.87 -17.09 -18.14
C SER A 451 18.47 -17.57 -17.72
N ARG A 452 17.39 -17.11 -18.37
CA ARG A 452 16.04 -17.30 -17.82
C ARG A 452 15.27 -18.52 -18.29
N LYS A 453 15.53 -19.15 -19.45
CA LYS A 453 14.72 -20.27 -19.99
C LYS A 453 13.18 -20.07 -19.99
N ASP A 454 12.67 -18.91 -19.58
CA ASP A 454 11.27 -18.53 -19.58
C ASP A 454 10.97 -17.85 -20.90
N GLY A 455 10.59 -18.68 -21.88
CA GLY A 455 10.09 -18.25 -23.17
C GLY A 455 8.71 -17.60 -23.03
N ALA A 456 8.66 -16.40 -22.46
CA ALA A 456 7.56 -15.48 -22.77
C ALA A 456 7.93 -14.80 -24.09
N THR A 457 7.22 -15.15 -25.16
CA THR A 457 7.33 -14.47 -26.45
C THR A 457 6.87 -13.02 -26.25
N LEU A 458 7.82 -12.12 -26.02
CA LEU A 458 7.55 -10.70 -26.22
C LEU A 458 7.16 -10.53 -27.69
N PRO A 459 6.07 -9.82 -28.03
CA PRO A 459 5.90 -9.36 -29.40
C PRO A 459 7.14 -8.54 -29.72
N LEU A 460 7.93 -9.04 -30.68
CA LEU A 460 9.06 -8.34 -31.25
C LEU A 460 8.55 -6.96 -31.62
N VAL A 461 9.01 -5.92 -30.92
CA VAL A 461 8.91 -4.56 -31.45
C VAL A 461 9.76 -4.60 -32.70
N ASN A 462 9.11 -4.82 -33.83
CA ASN A 462 9.72 -4.79 -35.14
C ASN A 462 10.40 -3.42 -35.24
N LYS A 463 11.72 -3.39 -35.37
CA LYS A 463 12.51 -2.16 -35.61
C LYS A 463 12.25 -1.56 -37.00
N SER A 464 11.09 -1.84 -37.59
CA SER A 464 10.69 -1.43 -38.92
C SER A 464 9.28 -0.87 -38.83
N MET A 465 9.15 0.42 -39.15
CA MET A 465 7.91 1.22 -39.27
C MET A 465 7.41 1.97 -38.03
N ILE A 466 8.10 3.07 -37.69
CA ILE A 466 7.40 4.34 -37.43
C ILE A 466 7.97 5.37 -38.41
N HIS A 467 7.38 5.42 -39.61
CA HIS A 467 7.45 6.60 -40.45
C HIS A 467 6.07 7.26 -40.36
N LEU A 468 5.95 8.25 -39.47
CA LEU A 468 4.83 9.17 -39.51
C LEU A 468 5.15 10.22 -40.58
N PRO A 469 4.27 10.42 -41.58
CA PRO A 469 4.54 11.37 -42.65
C PRO A 469 4.61 12.79 -42.09
N HIS A 470 5.69 13.49 -42.42
CA HIS A 470 5.74 14.95 -42.32
C HIS A 470 4.68 15.54 -43.25
N PRO A 471 3.79 16.44 -42.79
CA PRO A 471 3.11 17.33 -43.71
C PRO A 471 4.13 18.33 -44.23
N HIS A 472 4.43 18.22 -45.53
CA HIS A 472 5.17 19.22 -46.26
C HIS A 472 4.46 20.57 -46.18
N SER A 473 5.23 21.60 -45.85
CA SER A 473 4.94 22.99 -46.15
C SER A 473 4.72 23.16 -47.65
N SER A 474 3.61 23.78 -48.03
CA SER A 474 3.40 24.48 -49.29
C SER A 474 2.81 25.84 -48.97
#